data_AF-A0A931L1K3-F1
#
_entry.id   AF-A0A931L1K3-F1
#
_cell.length_a   1.000
_cell.length_b   1.000
_cell.length_c   1.000
_cell.angle_alpha   90.00
_cell.angle_beta   90.00
_cell.angle_gamma   90.00
#
_symmetry.space_group_name_H-M   'P 1'
#
loop_
_entity.id
_entity.type
_entity.pdbx_description
1 polymer ?
#
loop_
_entity_poly.entity_id
_entity_poly.type
_entity_poly.pdbx_seq_one_letter_code
_entity_poly.pdbx_strand_id
1 'polypeptide(L)'
;MAEAIRVYHAFRSPYSRLGLHVLKRAGLTCDVIPFTGPPDGIPFADPTKNAPKLRYYNQDAPRMTMRMGLPIRPPKPFDVDYSLANRALVAAQADGFGLDYAIAVSDARWGDGKNVSDLDVLKDAATAIGWRADAVDAAQSDDDVADRLGQMREMIEKDGVFGVPFAVIGDQKFWGHDRFDLIAETLAG
;
A
#
# COMPACT_ATOMS: atom_id res chain seq x y z
N MET A 1 1.37 -4.38 -25.90
CA MET A 1 0.67 -4.67 -24.63
C MET A 1 0.98 -3.52 -23.70
N ALA A 2 -0.01 -2.92 -23.04
CA ALA A 2 0.27 -1.89 -22.05
C ALA A 2 1.10 -2.53 -20.91
N GLU A 3 2.16 -1.86 -20.48
CA GLU A 3 3.00 -2.36 -19.40
C GLU A 3 2.22 -2.31 -18.08
N ALA A 4 2.32 -3.38 -17.28
CA ALA A 4 1.64 -3.44 -15.99
C ALA A 4 2.26 -2.43 -15.01
N ILE A 5 1.41 -1.66 -14.34
CA ILE A 5 1.82 -0.74 -13.28
C ILE A 5 2.08 -1.57 -12.02
N ARG A 6 3.31 -1.57 -11.52
CA ARG A 6 3.64 -2.11 -10.20
C ARG A 6 3.66 -0.99 -9.17
N VAL A 7 3.01 -1.17 -8.03
CA VAL A 7 2.95 -0.17 -6.95
C VAL A 7 3.41 -0.78 -5.64
N TYR A 8 4.54 -0.32 -5.15
CA TYR A 8 5.07 -0.68 -3.84
C TYR A 8 4.40 0.17 -2.76
N HIS A 9 3.83 -0.50 -1.78
CA HIS A 9 2.88 0.04 -0.83
C HIS A 9 3.20 -0.43 0.59
N ALA A 10 2.93 0.40 1.60
CA ALA A 10 2.85 -0.06 2.98
C ALA A 10 1.63 0.51 3.71
N PHE A 11 0.89 -0.33 4.43
CA PHE A 11 -0.23 0.09 5.29
C PHE A 11 0.18 1.06 6.40
N ARG A 12 1.47 1.07 6.78
CA ARG A 12 2.07 2.07 7.68
C ARG A 12 2.16 3.48 7.08
N SER A 13 2.02 3.65 5.77
CA SER A 13 2.25 4.94 5.10
C SER A 13 0.92 5.61 4.70
N PRO A 14 0.60 6.80 5.25
CA PRO A 14 -0.58 7.54 4.79
C PRO A 14 -0.44 7.97 3.32
N TYR A 15 0.78 8.23 2.84
CA TYR A 15 0.98 8.58 1.44
C TYR A 15 0.75 7.39 0.51
N SER A 16 0.99 6.15 0.97
CA SER A 16 0.64 4.97 0.15
C SER A 16 -0.86 4.88 -0.10
N ARG A 17 -1.68 5.15 0.92
CA ARG A 17 -3.14 5.28 0.76
C ARG A 17 -3.51 6.29 -0.31
N LEU A 18 -2.91 7.48 -0.26
CA LEU A 18 -3.22 8.56 -1.21
C LEU A 18 -2.89 8.16 -2.65
N GLY A 19 -1.72 7.56 -2.88
CA GLY A 19 -1.33 7.06 -4.21
C GLY A 19 -2.33 6.04 -4.77
N LEU A 20 -2.79 5.09 -3.96
CA LEU A 20 -3.77 4.09 -4.40
C LEU A 20 -5.12 4.75 -4.80
N HIS A 21 -5.58 5.73 -4.04
CA HIS A 21 -6.79 6.50 -4.38
C HIS A 21 -6.64 7.28 -5.68
N VAL A 22 -5.47 7.82 -6.00
CA VAL A 22 -5.21 8.47 -7.30
C VAL A 22 -5.41 7.48 -8.45
N LEU A 23 -4.79 6.29 -8.37
CA LEU A 23 -4.92 5.27 -9.41
C LEU A 23 -6.36 4.79 -9.57
N LYS A 24 -7.07 4.55 -8.46
CA LYS A 24 -8.47 4.11 -8.50
C LYS A 24 -9.37 5.16 -9.16
N ARG A 25 -9.19 6.46 -8.84
CA ARG A 25 -9.95 7.56 -9.46
C ARG A 25 -9.66 7.73 -10.94
N ALA A 26 -8.43 7.44 -11.36
CA ALA A 26 -8.03 7.44 -12.76
C ALA A 26 -8.51 6.18 -13.53
N GLY A 27 -9.15 5.21 -12.86
CA GLY A 27 -9.59 3.96 -13.47
C GLY A 27 -8.43 3.04 -13.87
N LEU A 28 -7.25 3.22 -13.27
CA LEU A 28 -6.06 2.43 -13.57
C LEU A 28 -6.02 1.14 -12.74
N THR A 29 -5.56 0.07 -13.36
CA THR A 29 -5.25 -1.21 -12.71
C THR A 29 -3.76 -1.30 -12.40
N CYS A 30 -3.41 -1.87 -11.26
CA CYS A 30 -2.02 -2.10 -10.88
C CYS A 30 -1.84 -3.35 -10.03
N ASP A 31 -0.63 -3.89 -10.03
CA ASP A 31 -0.18 -4.88 -9.07
C ASP A 31 0.35 -4.15 -7.83
N VAL A 32 -0.34 -4.30 -6.71
CA VAL A 32 0.08 -3.76 -5.42
C VAL A 32 1.04 -4.74 -4.75
N ILE A 33 2.23 -4.24 -4.42
CA ILE A 33 3.32 -5.02 -3.84
C ILE A 33 3.58 -4.54 -2.41
N PRO A 34 3.46 -5.40 -1.39
CA PRO A 34 3.83 -5.04 -0.03
C PRO A 34 5.32 -4.69 0.05
N PHE A 35 5.63 -3.49 0.54
CA PHE A 35 7.00 -3.07 0.80
C PHE A 35 7.47 -3.62 2.14
N THR A 36 8.38 -4.59 2.09
CA THR A 36 8.96 -5.27 3.27
C THR A 36 10.31 -4.70 3.70
N GLY A 37 10.78 -3.63 3.06
CA GLY A 37 12.07 -3.00 3.34
C GLY A 37 12.84 -2.67 2.05
N PRO A 38 13.85 -1.79 2.09
CA PRO A 38 14.66 -1.44 0.92
C PRO A 38 15.52 -2.63 0.43
N PRO A 39 16.25 -2.49 -0.68
CA PRO A 39 17.22 -3.47 -1.13
C PRO A 39 18.21 -3.88 -0.04
N ASP A 40 18.71 -5.11 -0.11
CA ASP A 40 19.64 -5.64 0.88
C ASP A 40 20.90 -4.76 0.98
N GLY A 41 21.34 -4.53 2.23
CA GLY A 41 22.46 -3.62 2.52
C GLY A 41 22.11 -2.12 2.50
N ILE A 42 20.91 -1.74 2.06
CA ILE A 42 20.45 -0.35 2.11
C ILE A 42 19.69 -0.10 3.43
N PRO A 43 20.07 0.89 4.25
CA PRO A 43 19.35 1.17 5.48
C PRO A 43 17.99 1.81 5.19
N PHE A 44 16.94 1.33 5.88
CA PHE A 44 15.63 1.97 5.81
C PHE A 44 15.64 3.32 6.52
N ALA A 45 15.41 4.39 5.76
CA ALA A 45 15.33 5.77 6.27
C ALA A 45 13.97 6.05 6.94
N ASP A 46 13.69 5.38 8.06
CA ASP A 46 12.42 5.48 8.77
C ASP A 46 12.12 6.94 9.19
N PRO A 47 11.05 7.56 8.67
CA PRO A 47 10.71 8.93 9.02
C PRO A 47 10.45 9.18 10.50
N THR A 48 9.98 8.16 11.24
CA THR A 48 9.65 8.33 12.66
C THR A 48 10.90 8.48 13.53
N LYS A 49 12.08 8.07 13.02
CA LYS A 49 13.37 8.25 13.67
C LYS A 49 13.99 9.64 13.45
N ASN A 50 13.37 10.48 12.61
CA ASN A 50 13.83 11.85 12.35
C ASN A 50 12.77 12.86 12.83
N ALA A 51 12.96 13.42 14.03
CA ALA A 51 11.97 14.26 14.69
C ALA A 51 11.52 15.49 13.87
N PRO A 52 12.42 16.30 13.24
CA PRO A 52 12.00 17.35 12.31
C PRO A 52 11.12 16.85 11.15
N LYS A 53 11.51 15.72 10.53
CA LYS A 53 10.77 15.13 9.40
C LYS A 53 9.40 14.62 9.84
N LEU A 54 9.33 13.96 10.99
CA LEU A 54 8.07 13.49 11.59
C LEU A 54 7.12 14.65 11.88
N ARG A 55 7.61 15.76 12.46
CA ARG A 55 6.78 16.95 12.70
C ARG A 55 6.21 17.53 11.41
N TYR A 56 6.98 17.51 10.32
CA TYR A 56 6.49 17.92 9.01
C TYR A 56 5.39 16.97 8.50
N TYR A 57 5.62 15.66 8.53
CA TYR A 57 4.63 14.68 8.08
C TYR A 57 3.33 14.69 8.88
N ASN A 58 3.39 14.97 10.18
CA ASN A 58 2.19 15.16 11.00
C ASN A 58 1.33 16.36 10.55
N GLN A 59 1.91 17.34 9.85
CA GLN A 59 1.16 18.44 9.24
C GLN A 59 0.76 18.15 7.80
N ASP A 60 1.66 17.54 7.03
CA ASP A 60 1.51 17.36 5.59
C ASP A 60 0.51 16.25 5.22
N ALA A 61 0.59 15.08 5.88
CA ALA A 61 -0.32 13.98 5.59
C ALA A 61 -1.81 14.36 5.76
N PRO A 62 -2.23 15.09 6.82
CA PRO A 62 -3.58 15.65 6.88
C PRO A 62 -3.91 16.60 5.73
N ARG A 63 -3.01 17.52 5.35
CA ARG A 63 -3.27 18.46 4.25
C ARG A 63 -3.51 17.73 2.95
N MET A 64 -2.67 16.75 2.62
CA MET A 64 -2.79 15.99 1.38
C MET A 64 -4.04 15.10 1.38
N THR A 65 -4.36 14.49 2.51
CA THR A 65 -5.59 13.68 2.65
C THR A 65 -6.85 14.55 2.48
N MET A 66 -6.90 15.73 3.11
CA MET A 66 -8.00 16.68 2.96
C MET A 66 -8.11 17.23 1.53
N ARG A 67 -6.98 17.50 0.86
CA ARG A 67 -6.96 17.93 -0.55
C ARG A 67 -7.64 16.91 -1.47
N MET A 68 -7.54 15.62 -1.14
CA MET A 68 -8.21 14.55 -1.88
C MET A 68 -9.67 14.33 -1.45
N GLY A 69 -10.20 15.07 -0.48
CA GLY A 69 -11.56 14.88 0.05
C GLY A 69 -11.72 13.59 0.84
N LEU A 70 -10.63 13.03 1.37
CA LEU A 70 -10.65 11.78 2.13
C LEU A 70 -10.67 12.07 3.64
N PRO A 71 -11.30 11.21 4.46
CA PRO A 71 -11.22 11.33 5.92
C PRO A 71 -9.80 11.02 6.39
N ILE A 72 -9.40 11.62 7.52
CA ILE A 72 -8.16 11.28 8.21
C ILE A 72 -8.41 11.13 9.71
N ARG A 73 -8.00 10.00 10.24
CA ARG A 73 -7.92 9.72 11.68
C ARG A 73 -6.62 8.99 11.95
N PRO A 74 -5.61 9.69 12.51
CA PRO A 74 -4.32 9.07 12.81
C PRO A 74 -4.50 7.81 13.66
N PRO A 75 -3.94 6.67 13.24
CA PRO A 75 -4.13 5.42 13.94
C PRO A 75 -3.48 5.41 15.32
N LYS A 76 -4.08 4.65 16.24
CA LYS A 76 -3.52 4.38 17.58
C LYS A 76 -3.75 2.92 17.98
N PRO A 77 -2.71 2.13 18.31
CA PRO A 77 -1.27 2.47 18.23
C PRO A 77 -0.81 2.67 16.78
N PHE A 78 0.30 3.39 16.59
CA PHE A 78 0.84 3.75 15.26
C PHE A 78 1.59 2.58 14.59
N ASP A 79 2.44 1.89 15.34
CA ASP A 79 3.11 0.69 14.88
C ASP A 79 2.33 -0.54 15.37
N VAL A 80 1.99 -1.42 14.43
CA VAL A 80 1.28 -2.68 14.61
C VAL A 80 1.91 -3.72 13.69
N ASP A 81 1.60 -4.99 13.89
CA ASP A 81 2.01 -6.03 12.95
C ASP A 81 1.16 -5.96 11.68
N TYR A 82 1.82 -5.82 10.52
CA TYR A 82 1.19 -5.77 9.20
C TYR A 82 1.30 -7.09 8.43
N SER A 83 1.88 -8.15 9.03
CA SER A 83 2.18 -9.40 8.35
C SER A 83 0.93 -10.06 7.75
N LEU A 84 -0.14 -10.15 8.54
CA LEU A 84 -1.41 -10.68 8.06
C LEU A 84 -2.04 -9.79 6.99
N ALA A 85 -2.05 -8.47 7.18
CA ALA A 85 -2.58 -7.54 6.19
C ALA A 85 -1.86 -7.66 4.84
N ASN A 86 -0.53 -7.82 4.86
CA ASN A 86 0.28 -8.02 3.65
C ASN A 86 0.04 -9.39 3.00
N ARG A 87 -0.08 -10.47 3.78
CA ARG A 87 -0.43 -11.80 3.25
C ARG A 87 -1.81 -11.82 2.61
N ALA A 88 -2.80 -11.24 3.29
CA ALA A 88 -4.15 -11.10 2.75
C ALA A 88 -4.19 -10.19 1.51
N LEU A 89 -3.32 -9.18 1.41
CA LEU A 89 -3.17 -8.39 0.17
C LEU A 89 -2.66 -9.25 -0.99
N VAL A 90 -1.69 -10.12 -0.76
CA VAL A 90 -1.18 -11.05 -1.80
C VAL A 90 -2.28 -12.01 -2.25
N ALA A 91 -3.07 -12.56 -1.30
CA ALA A 91 -4.20 -13.43 -1.61
C ALA A 91 -5.30 -12.67 -2.38
N ALA A 92 -5.67 -11.47 -1.93
CA ALA A 92 -6.65 -10.61 -2.62
C ALA A 92 -6.20 -10.29 -4.05
N GLN A 93 -4.91 -10.03 -4.26
CA GLN A 93 -4.37 -9.77 -5.59
C GLN A 93 -4.49 -10.98 -6.51
N ALA A 94 -4.25 -12.20 -6.00
CA ALA A 94 -4.45 -13.43 -6.78
C ALA A 94 -5.92 -13.62 -7.21
N ASP A 95 -6.86 -13.13 -6.39
CA ASP A 95 -8.30 -13.16 -6.66
C ASP A 95 -8.81 -11.95 -7.47
N GLY A 96 -7.93 -11.00 -7.84
CA GLY A 96 -8.31 -9.79 -8.60
C GLY A 96 -8.81 -8.61 -7.77
N PHE A 97 -8.67 -8.67 -6.43
CA PHE A 97 -9.10 -7.64 -5.47
C PHE A 97 -7.94 -6.82 -4.87
N GLY A 98 -6.70 -6.97 -5.36
CA GLY A 98 -5.49 -6.41 -4.74
C GLY A 98 -5.57 -4.90 -4.46
N LEU A 99 -5.88 -4.08 -5.48
CA LEU A 99 -6.00 -2.63 -5.32
C LEU A 99 -7.13 -2.25 -4.36
N ASP A 100 -8.30 -2.88 -4.49
CA ASP A 100 -9.47 -2.55 -3.68
C ASP A 100 -9.27 -2.95 -2.21
N TYR A 101 -8.63 -4.08 -1.95
CA TYR A 101 -8.25 -4.51 -0.61
C TYR A 101 -7.21 -3.58 0.01
N ALA A 102 -6.18 -3.21 -0.75
CA ALA A 102 -5.16 -2.27 -0.27
C ALA A 102 -5.77 -0.91 0.11
N ILE A 103 -6.74 -0.41 -0.68
CA ILE A 103 -7.49 0.82 -0.38
C ILE A 103 -8.34 0.63 0.87
N ALA A 104 -9.15 -0.42 0.95
CA ALA A 104 -10.06 -0.67 2.07
C ALA A 104 -9.33 -0.77 3.41
N VAL A 105 -8.23 -1.53 3.46
CA VAL A 105 -7.40 -1.66 4.68
C VAL A 105 -6.69 -0.34 5.00
N SER A 106 -6.21 0.40 3.99
CA SER A 106 -5.61 1.72 4.20
C SER A 106 -6.61 2.76 4.70
N ASP A 107 -7.85 2.72 4.22
CA ASP A 107 -8.96 3.58 4.68
C ASP A 107 -9.36 3.22 6.10
N ALA A 108 -9.50 1.93 6.43
CA ALA A 108 -9.71 1.48 7.81
C ALA A 108 -8.60 2.00 8.74
N ARG A 109 -7.34 1.95 8.29
CA ARG A 109 -6.18 2.38 9.08
C ARG A 109 -6.09 3.88 9.28
N TRP A 110 -6.17 4.65 8.19
CA TRP A 110 -5.84 6.09 8.16
C TRP A 110 -7.06 6.99 8.06
N GLY A 111 -8.18 6.49 7.56
CA GLY A 111 -9.48 7.18 7.54
C GLY A 111 -10.23 6.98 8.86
N ASP A 112 -10.31 5.72 9.32
CA ASP A 112 -11.10 5.36 10.51
C ASP A 112 -10.27 5.17 11.78
N GLY A 113 -8.94 5.12 11.66
CA GLY A 113 -8.02 4.94 12.79
C GLY A 113 -8.05 3.54 13.40
N LYS A 114 -8.52 2.53 12.67
CA LYS A 114 -8.64 1.15 13.16
C LYS A 114 -7.27 0.47 13.27
N ASN A 115 -7.22 -0.59 14.09
CA ASN A 115 -6.06 -1.47 14.19
C ASN A 115 -6.12 -2.53 13.09
N VAL A 116 -5.18 -2.51 12.15
CA VAL A 116 -5.14 -3.47 11.02
C VAL A 116 -4.28 -4.70 11.30
N SER A 117 -3.84 -4.90 12.53
CA SER A 117 -3.38 -6.22 13.00
C SER A 117 -4.54 -7.10 13.50
N ASP A 118 -5.75 -6.55 13.57
CA ASP A 118 -6.95 -7.26 14.02
C ASP A 118 -7.59 -7.99 12.84
N LEU A 119 -7.79 -9.31 12.99
CA LEU A 119 -8.38 -10.16 11.96
C LEU A 119 -9.77 -9.68 11.54
N ASP A 120 -10.60 -9.23 12.50
CA ASP A 120 -11.97 -8.81 12.21
C ASP A 120 -11.99 -7.52 11.39
N VAL A 121 -11.06 -6.59 11.65
CA VAL A 121 -10.90 -5.36 10.84
C VAL A 121 -10.53 -5.69 9.39
N LEU A 122 -9.67 -6.69 9.18
CA LEU A 122 -9.27 -7.12 7.84
C LEU A 122 -10.40 -7.87 7.12
N LYS A 123 -11.15 -8.71 7.83
CA LYS A 123 -12.35 -9.39 7.31
C LYS A 123 -13.46 -8.41 6.92
N ASP A 124 -13.68 -7.39 7.72
CA ASP A 124 -14.60 -6.30 7.42
C ASP A 124 -14.18 -5.56 6.14
N ALA A 125 -12.88 -5.24 6.00
CA ALA A 125 -12.35 -4.58 4.83
C ALA A 125 -12.50 -5.43 3.56
N ALA A 126 -12.24 -6.74 3.65
CA ALA A 126 -12.48 -7.69 2.55
C ALA A 126 -13.96 -7.75 2.16
N THR A 127 -14.85 -7.86 3.12
CA THR A 127 -16.30 -7.94 2.88
C THR A 127 -16.84 -6.65 2.24
N ALA A 128 -16.35 -5.49 2.68
CA ALA A 128 -16.78 -4.18 2.17
C ALA A 128 -16.53 -3.99 0.67
N ILE A 129 -15.54 -4.68 0.11
CA ILE A 129 -15.22 -4.65 -1.32
C ILE A 129 -15.79 -5.85 -2.09
N GLY A 130 -16.60 -6.69 -1.43
CA GLY A 130 -17.15 -7.90 -2.04
C GLY A 130 -16.16 -9.06 -2.19
N TRP A 131 -15.02 -9.01 -1.50
CA TRP A 131 -14.09 -10.13 -1.40
C TRP A 131 -14.43 -11.03 -0.21
N ARG A 132 -13.86 -12.24 -0.16
CA ARG A 132 -14.24 -13.27 0.81
C ARG A 132 -13.45 -13.13 2.12
N ALA A 133 -14.16 -13.02 3.24
CA ALA A 133 -13.54 -12.82 4.55
C ALA A 133 -12.73 -14.03 5.06
N ASP A 134 -13.11 -15.23 4.65
CA ASP A 134 -12.41 -16.47 4.99
C ASP A 134 -11.01 -16.56 4.36
N ALA A 135 -10.80 -15.97 3.18
CA ALA A 135 -9.46 -15.90 2.55
C ALA A 135 -8.46 -15.07 3.36
N VAL A 136 -8.93 -14.07 4.11
CA VAL A 136 -8.05 -13.26 4.99
C VAL A 136 -7.40 -14.14 6.03
N ASP A 137 -8.18 -15.03 6.66
CA ASP A 137 -7.71 -15.92 7.70
C ASP A 137 -6.83 -17.04 7.12
N ALA A 138 -7.25 -17.61 6.00
CA ALA A 138 -6.50 -18.65 5.29
C ALA A 138 -5.09 -18.18 4.88
N ALA A 139 -4.93 -16.90 4.52
CA ALA A 139 -3.65 -16.32 4.11
C ALA A 139 -2.54 -16.40 5.19
N GLN A 140 -2.89 -16.64 6.46
CA GLN A 140 -1.92 -16.81 7.55
C GLN A 140 -0.97 -17.97 7.30
N SER A 141 -1.50 -19.09 6.79
CA SER A 141 -0.79 -20.37 6.64
C SER A 141 -0.80 -20.90 5.21
N ASP A 142 -1.05 -20.02 4.24
CA ASP A 142 -1.03 -20.36 2.83
C ASP A 142 0.40 -20.26 2.28
N ASP A 143 0.93 -21.40 1.82
CA ASP A 143 2.29 -21.51 1.28
C ASP A 143 2.42 -20.79 -0.07
N ASP A 144 1.39 -20.82 -0.93
CA ASP A 144 1.40 -20.11 -2.21
C ASP A 144 1.44 -18.59 -1.97
N VAL A 145 0.76 -18.10 -0.93
CA VAL A 145 0.84 -16.69 -0.50
C VAL A 145 2.25 -16.35 -0.01
N ALA A 146 2.90 -17.24 0.75
CA ALA A 146 4.25 -17.03 1.23
C ALA A 146 5.26 -16.96 0.07
N ASP A 147 5.16 -17.87 -0.90
CA ASP A 147 6.02 -17.91 -2.08
C ASP A 147 5.86 -16.66 -2.95
N ARG A 148 4.62 -16.23 -3.19
CA ARG A 148 4.32 -14.99 -3.92
C ARG A 148 4.87 -13.76 -3.21
N LEU A 149 4.78 -13.71 -1.88
CA LEU A 149 5.36 -12.63 -1.09
C LEU A 149 6.90 -12.61 -1.22
N GLY A 150 7.54 -13.77 -1.27
CA GLY A 150 8.97 -13.91 -1.57
C GLY A 150 9.34 -13.36 -2.95
N GLN A 151 8.58 -13.71 -3.99
CA GLN A 151 8.77 -13.17 -5.35
C GLN A 151 8.59 -11.65 -5.39
N MET A 152 7.60 -11.12 -4.67
CA MET A 152 7.39 -9.69 -4.52
C MET A 152 8.56 -8.97 -3.82
N ARG A 153 9.21 -9.62 -2.85
CA ARG A 153 10.46 -9.13 -2.25
C ARG A 153 11.58 -9.05 -3.28
N GLU A 154 11.74 -10.05 -4.14
CA GLU A 154 12.73 -10.01 -5.23
C GLU A 154 12.46 -8.85 -6.20
N MET A 155 11.19 -8.48 -6.43
CA MET A 155 10.84 -7.30 -7.22
C MET A 155 11.30 -6.00 -6.57
N ILE A 156 11.34 -5.90 -5.24
CA ILE A 156 11.87 -4.72 -4.54
C ILE A 156 13.37 -4.56 -4.83
N GLU A 157 14.12 -5.65 -4.80
CA GLU A 157 15.56 -5.66 -5.15
C GLU A 157 15.77 -5.19 -6.58
N LYS A 158 15.06 -5.84 -7.52
CA LYS A 158 15.19 -5.57 -8.96
C LYS A 158 14.84 -4.12 -9.31
N ASP A 159 13.75 -3.60 -8.76
CA ASP A 159 13.28 -2.26 -9.08
C ASP A 159 13.98 -1.17 -8.23
N GLY A 160 14.79 -1.57 -7.23
CA GLY A 160 15.58 -0.66 -6.41
C GLY A 160 14.73 0.23 -5.50
N VAL A 161 13.65 -0.31 -4.94
CA VAL A 161 12.64 0.47 -4.22
C VAL A 161 13.11 0.80 -2.81
N PHE A 162 13.33 2.08 -2.52
CA PHE A 162 13.89 2.52 -1.24
C PHE A 162 12.88 3.16 -0.27
N GLY A 163 11.61 3.26 -0.68
CA GLY A 163 10.54 3.85 0.11
C GLY A 163 9.19 3.77 -0.60
N VAL A 164 8.13 4.26 0.04
CA VAL A 164 6.76 4.12 -0.46
C VAL A 164 5.93 5.40 -0.30
N PRO A 165 4.90 5.63 -1.15
CA PRO A 165 4.56 4.80 -2.31
C PRO A 165 5.57 4.96 -3.45
N PHE A 166 5.78 3.90 -4.21
CA PHE A 166 6.68 3.87 -5.35
C PHE A 166 6.00 3.10 -6.48
N ALA A 167 5.95 3.66 -7.68
CA ALA A 167 5.37 2.99 -8.85
C ALA A 167 6.42 2.75 -9.92
N VAL A 168 6.26 1.66 -10.66
CA VAL A 168 7.11 1.29 -11.79
C VAL A 168 6.23 0.92 -12.99
N ILE A 169 6.54 1.50 -14.15
CA ILE A 169 5.94 1.18 -15.45
C ILE A 169 7.10 0.99 -16.43
N GLY A 170 7.32 -0.24 -16.89
CA GLY A 170 8.50 -0.55 -17.69
C GLY A 170 9.80 -0.24 -16.96
N ASP A 171 10.54 0.73 -17.50
CA ASP A 171 11.78 1.28 -16.93
C ASP A 171 11.56 2.59 -16.13
N GLN A 172 10.36 3.17 -16.18
CA GLN A 172 10.02 4.42 -15.53
C GLN A 172 9.65 4.21 -14.06
N LYS A 173 10.11 5.13 -13.21
CA LYS A 173 9.97 5.05 -11.75
C LYS A 173 9.39 6.35 -11.18
N PHE A 174 8.41 6.22 -10.30
CA PHE A 174 7.71 7.34 -9.67
C PHE A 174 7.67 7.15 -8.17
N TRP A 175 8.32 8.03 -7.41
CA TRP A 175 8.36 7.95 -5.95
C TRP A 175 7.64 9.12 -5.31
N GLY A 176 6.71 8.82 -4.40
CA GLY A 176 5.85 9.79 -3.74
C GLY A 176 4.46 9.85 -4.39
N HIS A 177 3.43 9.98 -3.55
CA HIS A 177 2.03 10.04 -4.01
C HIS A 177 1.76 11.23 -4.93
N ASP A 178 2.52 12.31 -4.77
CA ASP A 178 2.50 13.53 -5.59
C ASP A 178 3.02 13.32 -7.02
N ARG A 179 3.54 12.12 -7.33
CA ARG A 179 3.91 11.70 -8.68
C ARG A 179 2.87 10.80 -9.32
N PHE A 180 1.83 10.39 -8.60
CA PHE A 180 0.86 9.43 -9.12
C PHE A 180 -0.11 10.06 -10.12
N ASP A 181 -0.35 11.38 -10.04
CA ASP A 181 -1.09 12.10 -11.09
C ASP A 181 -0.32 12.04 -12.43
N LEU A 182 1.02 12.10 -12.39
CA LEU A 182 1.87 11.98 -13.58
C LEU A 182 1.80 10.59 -14.23
N ILE A 183 1.52 9.54 -13.46
CA ILE A 183 1.31 8.17 -13.99
C ILE A 183 0.10 8.18 -14.91
N ALA A 184 -1.01 8.79 -14.47
CA ALA A 184 -2.23 8.89 -15.28
C ALA A 184 -2.01 9.72 -16.55
N GLU A 185 -1.26 10.83 -16.44
CA GLU A 185 -0.88 11.65 -17.60
C GLU A 185 0.00 10.89 -18.59
N THR A 186 0.97 10.12 -18.09
CA THR A 186 1.91 9.34 -18.92
C THR A 186 1.21 8.25 -19.73
N LEU A 187 0.15 7.65 -19.19
CA LEU A 187 -0.62 6.59 -19.86
C LEU A 187 -1.72 7.11 -20.79
N ALA A 188 -2.06 8.40 -20.72
CA ALA A 188 -3.06 9.03 -21.57
C ALA A 188 -2.48 9.57 -22.90
N GLY A 189 -1.15 9.65 -23.02
CA GLY A 189 -0.42 10.02 -24.24
C GLY A 189 -0.02 8.83 -25.09
#